data_AF-A0A838VZ28-F1
#
_entry.id   AF-A0A838VZ28-F1
#
_cell.length_a   1.000
_cell.length_b   1.000
_cell.length_c   1.000
_cell.angle_alpha   90.00
_cell.angle_beta   90.00
_cell.angle_gamma   90.00
#
_symmetry.space_group_name_H-M   'P 1'
#
loop_
_entity.id
_entity.type
_entity.pdbx_description
1 polymer ?
#
loop_
_entity_poly.entity_id
_entity_poly.type
_entity_poly.pdbx_seq_one_letter_code
_entity_poly.pdbx_strand_id
1 'polypeptide(L)'
;MKEYYSYYENTDKDDADKTNPATSSQASSTDKLQQQLYCGKLTRVKDFNETFELVKLAVDTKFKMHRAGLSLVLQVLPTQPGAYHVLGSNMIIMNKRILDIIKSKKSLLEYNAYLFMVLCHEYLHSFGIIDENQVRRMTYHLCMSLLGETHPSTQMARYQPWKVFPELQLYQSSTVENNFEIIKNFDKTTQSYIN
;
A
#
# COMPACT_ATOMS: atom_id res chain seq x y z
N MET A 1 1.50 14.29 -17.94
CA MET A 1 1.32 15.05 -16.68
C MET A 1 -0.15 15.43 -16.42
N LYS A 2 -0.96 15.79 -17.44
CA LYS A 2 -2.40 16.09 -17.26
C LYS A 2 -3.31 14.86 -17.02
N GLU A 3 -2.96 13.69 -17.55
CA GLU A 3 -3.80 12.49 -17.40
C GLU A 3 -3.86 11.94 -15.96
N TYR A 4 -2.85 12.23 -15.14
CA TYR A 4 -2.76 11.73 -13.75
C TYR A 4 -3.68 12.52 -12.78
N TYR A 5 -3.92 13.81 -13.04
CA TYR A 5 -4.81 14.63 -12.20
C TYR A 5 -6.30 14.43 -12.53
N SER A 6 -6.63 14.08 -13.78
CA SER A 6 -8.02 13.92 -14.22
C SER A 6 -8.75 12.73 -13.58
N TYR A 7 -8.03 11.75 -13.01
CA TYR A 7 -8.65 10.55 -12.45
C TYR A 7 -9.16 10.74 -11.01
N TYR A 8 -8.62 11.72 -10.27
CA TYR A 8 -9.03 11.99 -8.88
C TYR A 8 -10.34 12.78 -8.75
N GLU A 9 -10.86 13.34 -9.85
CA GLU A 9 -12.12 14.10 -9.88
C GLU A 9 -13.36 13.27 -10.26
N ASN A 10 -13.21 12.00 -10.66
CA ASN A 10 -14.33 11.20 -11.17
C ASN A 10 -14.49 9.84 -10.46
N THR A 11 -14.82 9.88 -9.17
CA THR A 11 -15.41 8.71 -8.50
C THR A 11 -16.63 9.09 -7.66
N ASP A 12 -17.53 9.85 -8.27
CA ASP A 12 -18.95 9.85 -7.92
C ASP A 12 -19.68 9.10 -9.05
N LYS A 13 -19.69 7.77 -8.96
CA LYS A 13 -20.72 6.93 -9.57
C LYS A 13 -20.71 5.59 -8.86
N ASP A 14 -21.79 5.40 -8.13
CA ASP A 14 -22.17 4.17 -7.47
C ASP A 14 -22.20 3.01 -8.46
N ASP A 15 -21.37 2.00 -8.22
CA ASP A 15 -21.69 0.62 -8.60
C ASP A 15 -22.00 -0.13 -7.31
N ALA A 16 -23.22 0.10 -6.82
CA ALA A 16 -23.86 -0.77 -5.86
C ALA A 16 -24.15 -2.11 -6.55
N ASP A 17 -23.20 -3.04 -6.49
CA ASP A 17 -23.43 -4.42 -6.87
C ASP A 17 -24.40 -5.06 -5.86
N LYS A 18 -25.65 -5.25 -6.30
CA LYS A 18 -26.65 -6.04 -5.60
C LYS A 18 -26.36 -7.52 -5.80
N THR A 19 -25.59 -8.11 -4.90
CA THR A 19 -25.55 -9.57 -4.73
C THR A 19 -25.85 -9.96 -3.28
N ASN A 20 -27.05 -10.53 -3.11
CA ASN A 20 -27.57 -11.46 -2.12
C ASN A 20 -26.83 -11.68 -0.77
N PRO A 21 -27.54 -11.67 0.38
CA PRO A 21 -26.97 -11.92 1.70
C PRO A 21 -26.93 -13.42 1.99
N ALA A 22 -25.94 -14.13 1.48
CA ALA A 22 -25.63 -15.48 1.94
C ALA A 22 -24.23 -15.86 1.48
N THR A 23 -23.24 -15.74 2.37
CA THR A 23 -22.21 -16.74 2.70
C THR A 23 -21.19 -16.08 3.63
N SER A 24 -21.52 -15.97 4.92
CA SER A 24 -20.50 -15.80 5.96
C SER A 24 -19.78 -17.15 6.12
N SER A 25 -18.82 -17.44 5.25
CA SER A 25 -17.99 -18.65 5.39
C SER A 25 -16.99 -18.43 6.51
N GLN A 26 -17.05 -19.27 7.53
CA GLN A 26 -16.04 -19.37 8.57
C GLN A 26 -14.65 -19.51 7.92
N ALA A 27 -13.76 -18.54 8.13
CA ALA A 27 -12.36 -18.64 7.70
C ALA A 27 -11.77 -19.94 8.27
N SER A 28 -11.10 -20.73 7.42
CA SER A 28 -10.50 -21.99 7.86
C SER A 28 -9.48 -21.73 8.98
N SER A 29 -9.22 -22.71 9.84
CA SER A 29 -8.21 -22.60 10.90
C SER A 29 -6.84 -22.18 10.35
N THR A 30 -6.52 -22.60 9.13
CA THR A 30 -5.31 -22.22 8.38
C THR A 30 -5.31 -20.75 7.99
N ASP A 31 -6.42 -20.21 7.50
CA ASP A 31 -6.53 -18.79 7.12
C ASP A 31 -6.35 -17.87 8.32
N LYS A 32 -6.95 -18.23 9.47
CA LYS A 32 -6.79 -17.47 10.71
C LYS A 32 -5.35 -17.48 11.21
N LEU A 33 -4.66 -18.62 11.11
CA LEU A 33 -3.25 -18.73 11.50
C LEU A 33 -2.36 -17.89 10.59
N GLN A 34 -2.62 -17.92 9.28
CA GLN A 34 -1.91 -17.08 8.31
C GLN A 34 -2.13 -15.59 8.61
N GLN A 35 -3.37 -15.18 8.90
CA GLN A 35 -3.67 -13.80 9.26
C GLN A 35 -2.94 -13.36 10.53
N GLN A 36 -2.96 -14.18 11.58
CA GLN A 36 -2.22 -13.90 12.82
C GLN A 36 -0.71 -13.75 12.57
N LEU A 37 -0.14 -14.61 11.72
CA LEU A 37 1.28 -14.55 11.37
C LEU A 37 1.64 -13.26 10.62
N TYR A 38 0.87 -12.88 9.60
CA TYR A 38 1.12 -11.65 8.83
C TYR A 38 0.87 -10.39 9.66
N CYS A 39 -0.22 -10.33 10.43
CA CYS A 39 -0.46 -9.23 11.38
C CYS A 39 0.68 -9.10 12.40
N GLY A 40 1.14 -10.23 12.95
CA GLY A 40 2.27 -10.24 13.88
C GLY A 40 3.56 -9.75 13.24
N LYS A 41 3.87 -10.15 11.99
CA LYS A 41 5.03 -9.65 11.24
C LYS A 41 4.92 -8.14 10.99
N LEU A 42 3.76 -7.67 10.53
CA LEU A 42 3.54 -6.26 10.21
C LEU A 42 3.64 -5.35 11.43
N THR A 43 3.23 -5.80 12.62
CA THR A 43 3.41 -5.04 13.86
C THR A 43 4.89 -4.88 14.25
N ARG A 44 5.77 -5.78 13.79
CA ARG A 44 7.18 -5.83 14.18
C ARG A 44 8.15 -5.22 13.17
N VAL A 45 7.68 -4.85 11.96
CA VAL A 45 8.56 -4.21 10.97
C VAL A 45 9.09 -2.89 11.53
N LYS A 46 10.38 -2.64 11.32
CA LYS A 46 11.10 -1.50 11.91
C LYS A 46 11.29 -0.35 10.96
N ASP A 47 11.33 -0.63 9.67
CA ASP A 47 11.66 0.36 8.64
C ASP A 47 10.99 0.05 7.29
N PHE A 48 11.27 0.92 6.32
CA PHE A 48 10.78 0.81 4.95
C PHE A 48 11.21 -0.49 4.27
N ASN A 49 12.41 -0.98 4.54
CA ASN A 49 12.94 -2.18 3.91
C ASN A 49 12.26 -3.42 4.47
N GLU A 50 12.19 -3.59 5.79
CA GLU A 50 11.48 -4.71 6.41
C GLU A 50 10.00 -4.75 6.00
N THR A 51 9.36 -3.57 5.88
CA THR A 51 7.99 -3.48 5.36
C THR A 51 7.92 -3.94 3.90
N PHE A 52 8.86 -3.53 3.07
CA PHE A 52 8.91 -3.91 1.66
C PHE A 52 9.22 -5.40 1.45
N GLU A 53 10.08 -5.99 2.26
CA GLU A 53 10.31 -7.44 2.27
C GLU A 53 9.03 -8.21 2.58
N LEU A 54 8.24 -7.72 3.53
CA LEU A 54 6.94 -8.31 3.84
C LEU A 54 5.96 -8.17 2.66
N VAL A 55 5.99 -7.04 1.94
CA VAL A 55 5.21 -6.84 0.71
C VAL A 55 5.62 -7.82 -0.38
N LYS A 56 6.92 -7.98 -0.63
CA LYS A 56 7.43 -8.95 -1.63
C LYS A 56 6.99 -10.37 -1.30
N LEU A 57 7.11 -10.78 -0.03
CA LEU A 57 6.66 -12.09 0.43
C LEU A 57 5.15 -12.27 0.23
N ALA A 58 4.36 -11.26 0.55
CA ALA A 58 2.90 -11.28 0.40
C ALA A 58 2.50 -11.44 -1.07
N VAL A 59 3.05 -10.61 -1.96
CA VAL A 59 2.76 -10.62 -3.39
C VAL A 59 3.21 -11.92 -4.05
N ASP A 60 4.39 -12.44 -3.72
CA ASP A 60 4.81 -13.76 -4.19
C ASP A 60 3.85 -14.86 -3.71
N THR A 61 3.56 -14.90 -2.41
CA THR A 61 2.71 -15.95 -1.84
C THR A 61 1.36 -16.03 -2.57
N LYS A 62 0.77 -14.88 -2.89
CA LYS A 62 -0.57 -14.78 -3.48
C LYS A 62 -0.58 -14.86 -5.02
N PHE A 63 0.36 -14.20 -5.68
CA PHE A 63 0.33 -13.98 -7.12
C PHE A 63 1.49 -14.64 -7.87
N LYS A 64 2.48 -15.20 -7.16
CA LYS A 64 3.71 -15.82 -7.73
C LYS A 64 4.51 -14.84 -8.59
N MET A 65 4.56 -13.59 -8.14
CA MET A 65 5.21 -12.48 -8.82
C MET A 65 6.39 -11.96 -8.02
N HIS A 66 7.53 -11.77 -8.69
CA HIS A 66 8.77 -11.28 -8.09
C HIS A 66 9.45 -10.23 -8.98
N ARG A 67 9.87 -9.12 -8.37
CA ARG A 67 10.70 -8.08 -8.97
C ARG A 67 11.67 -7.57 -7.89
N ALA A 68 12.88 -7.26 -8.30
CA ALA A 68 13.92 -6.67 -7.46
C ALA A 68 14.51 -5.43 -8.16
N GLY A 69 15.36 -4.70 -7.45
CA GLY A 69 16.03 -3.50 -7.93
C GLY A 69 15.18 -2.24 -7.83
N LEU A 70 14.17 -2.21 -6.96
CA LEU A 70 13.37 -1.01 -6.71
C LEU A 70 14.09 -0.04 -5.77
N SER A 71 13.85 1.26 -5.96
CA SER A 71 14.32 2.34 -5.12
C SER A 71 13.14 3.07 -4.52
N LEU A 72 13.22 3.43 -3.24
CA LEU A 72 12.22 4.25 -2.56
C LEU A 72 12.74 5.69 -2.41
N VAL A 73 11.94 6.64 -2.87
CA VAL A 73 12.16 8.08 -2.70
C VAL A 73 11.01 8.68 -1.92
N LEU A 74 11.32 9.44 -0.88
CA LEU A 74 10.32 10.25 -0.17
C LEU A 74 10.35 11.66 -0.77
N GLN A 75 9.19 12.17 -1.16
CA GLN A 75 9.05 13.54 -1.65
C GLN A 75 7.86 14.21 -0.99
N VAL A 76 7.98 15.50 -0.69
CA VAL A 76 6.85 16.28 -0.20
C VAL A 76 5.97 16.65 -1.40
N LEU A 77 4.84 15.97 -1.51
CA LEU A 77 3.84 16.16 -2.57
C LEU A 77 2.56 16.75 -1.97
N PRO A 78 1.65 17.34 -2.77
CA PRO A 78 0.32 17.69 -2.31
C PRO A 78 -0.33 16.47 -1.64
N THR A 79 -1.24 16.66 -0.69
CA THR A 79 -1.87 15.53 0.05
C THR A 79 -2.59 14.52 -0.85
N GLN A 80 -2.76 14.84 -2.12
CA GLN A 80 -3.09 13.88 -3.19
C GLN A 80 -2.07 14.05 -4.33
N PRO A 81 -1.32 12.99 -4.72
CA PRO A 81 -1.39 11.57 -4.29
C PRO A 81 -0.52 11.24 -3.05
N GLY A 82 -0.79 10.09 -2.42
CA GLY A 82 -0.03 9.58 -1.26
C GLY A 82 1.26 8.81 -1.59
N ALA A 83 1.39 8.33 -2.82
CA ALA A 83 2.60 7.82 -3.46
C ALA A 83 2.30 7.68 -4.97
N TYR A 84 3.35 7.53 -5.79
CA TYR A 84 3.23 7.08 -7.16
C TYR A 84 4.51 6.38 -7.62
N HIS A 85 4.36 5.31 -8.39
CA HIS A 85 5.43 4.69 -9.17
C HIS A 85 5.54 5.39 -10.53
N VAL A 86 6.75 5.81 -10.92
CA VAL A 86 6.97 6.35 -12.27
C VAL A 86 6.93 5.16 -13.24
N LEU A 87 5.89 5.10 -14.08
CA LEU A 87 5.73 4.05 -15.10
C LEU A 87 7.02 3.89 -15.93
N GLY A 88 7.48 2.65 -16.07
CA GLY A 88 8.73 2.34 -16.77
C GLY A 88 10.01 2.59 -15.97
N SER A 89 9.92 2.93 -14.68
CA SER A 89 11.07 3.11 -13.80
C SER A 89 11.20 1.99 -12.75
N ASN A 90 12.25 2.09 -11.93
CA ASN A 90 12.43 1.28 -10.72
C ASN A 90 12.09 2.08 -9.45
N MET A 91 11.52 3.28 -9.57
CA MET A 91 11.36 4.22 -8.45
C MET A 91 9.93 4.20 -7.91
N ILE A 92 9.80 3.91 -6.62
CA ILE A 92 8.59 4.19 -5.85
C ILE A 92 8.78 5.57 -5.22
N ILE A 93 7.91 6.53 -5.53
CA ILE A 93 7.90 7.85 -4.89
C ILE A 93 6.78 7.86 -3.87
N MET A 94 7.10 8.06 -2.59
CA MET A 94 6.13 8.10 -1.51
C MET A 94 5.99 9.51 -0.94
N ASN A 95 4.76 9.91 -0.64
CA ASN A 95 4.49 11.25 -0.11
C ASN A 95 4.93 11.36 1.35
N LYS A 96 6.05 12.04 1.57
CA LYS A 96 6.64 12.28 2.90
C LYS A 96 5.66 12.98 3.84
N ARG A 97 4.87 13.94 3.32
CA ARG A 97 3.91 14.70 4.12
C ARG A 97 2.86 13.80 4.76
N ILE A 98 2.31 12.84 4.01
CA ILE A 98 1.30 11.92 4.54
C ILE A 98 1.93 10.99 5.59
N LEU A 99 3.13 10.47 5.33
CA LEU A 99 3.86 9.65 6.30
C LEU A 99 4.08 10.40 7.62
N ASP A 100 4.52 11.65 7.58
CA ASP A 100 4.79 12.46 8.77
C ASP A 100 3.50 12.76 9.55
N ILE A 101 2.38 13.02 8.87
CA ILE A 101 1.08 13.21 9.51
C ILE A 101 0.63 11.93 10.20
N ILE A 102 0.64 10.78 9.50
CA ILE A 102 0.21 9.50 10.09
C ILE A 102 1.11 9.15 11.26
N LYS A 103 2.43 9.30 11.12
CA LYS A 103 3.42 9.00 12.17
C LYS A 103 3.21 9.85 13.42
N SER A 104 2.76 11.10 13.28
CA SER A 104 2.52 12.00 14.42
C SER A 104 1.13 11.88 15.04
N LYS A 105 0.15 11.29 14.34
CA LYS A 105 -1.27 11.28 14.77
C LYS A 105 -1.82 9.89 15.06
N LYS A 106 -1.22 8.84 14.53
CA LYS A 106 -1.75 7.47 14.57
C LYS A 106 -0.80 6.53 15.31
N SER A 107 -1.31 5.36 15.66
CA SER A 107 -0.50 4.30 16.29
C SER A 107 0.57 3.75 15.33
N LEU A 108 1.60 3.12 15.89
CA LEU A 108 2.63 2.44 15.09
C LEU A 108 2.01 1.36 14.17
N LEU A 109 0.98 0.67 14.65
CA LEU A 109 0.23 -0.31 13.85
C LEU A 109 -0.41 0.34 12.62
N GLU A 110 -1.10 1.47 12.79
CA GLU A 110 -1.74 2.20 11.69
C GLU A 110 -0.71 2.77 10.71
N TYR A 111 0.43 3.27 11.21
CA TYR A 111 1.54 3.72 10.37
C TYR A 111 2.10 2.56 9.52
N ASN A 112 2.42 1.42 10.15
CA ASN A 112 2.92 0.25 9.45
C ASN A 112 1.89 -0.28 8.44
N ALA A 113 0.61 -0.27 8.81
CA ALA A 113 -0.48 -0.69 7.96
C ALA A 113 -0.65 0.19 6.72
N TYR A 114 -0.49 1.51 6.85
CA TYR A 114 -0.50 2.45 5.73
C TYR A 114 0.69 2.19 4.82
N LEU A 115 1.88 2.08 5.41
CA LEU A 115 3.10 1.87 4.65
C LEU A 115 3.07 0.58 3.85
N PHE A 116 2.62 -0.52 4.46
CA PHE A 116 2.44 -1.81 3.80
C PHE A 116 1.45 -1.73 2.63
N MET A 117 0.30 -1.10 2.84
CA MET A 117 -0.74 -0.97 1.81
C MET A 117 -0.23 -0.17 0.60
N VAL A 118 0.40 0.98 0.84
CA VAL A 118 0.94 1.82 -0.25
C VAL A 118 2.06 1.10 -0.99
N LEU A 119 3.02 0.50 -0.29
CA LEU A 119 4.10 -0.24 -0.93
C LEU A 119 3.59 -1.43 -1.75
N CYS A 120 2.55 -2.11 -1.29
CA CYS A 120 1.89 -3.17 -2.06
C CYS A 120 1.32 -2.63 -3.37
N HIS A 121 0.56 -1.53 -3.31
CA HIS A 121 -0.02 -0.89 -4.49
C HIS A 121 1.04 -0.53 -5.53
N GLU A 122 2.09 0.16 -5.10
CA GLU A 122 3.17 0.59 -6.02
C GLU A 122 4.02 -0.57 -6.52
N TYR A 123 4.22 -1.62 -5.71
CA TYR A 123 4.92 -2.82 -6.15
C TYR A 123 4.13 -3.58 -7.22
N LEU A 124 2.79 -3.62 -7.13
CA LEU A 124 1.94 -4.19 -8.17
C LEU A 124 2.03 -3.39 -9.48
N HIS A 125 2.01 -2.06 -9.42
CA HIS A 125 2.30 -1.22 -10.60
C HIS A 125 3.66 -1.50 -11.21
N SER A 126 4.65 -1.83 -10.38
CA SER A 126 5.98 -2.17 -10.84
C SER A 126 5.99 -3.42 -11.74
N PHE A 127 4.97 -4.28 -11.75
CA PHE A 127 4.90 -5.38 -12.71
C PHE A 127 4.35 -4.96 -14.09
N GLY A 128 4.15 -3.67 -14.32
CA GLY A 128 3.57 -3.15 -15.56
C GLY A 128 2.03 -3.22 -15.58
N ILE A 129 1.39 -3.40 -14.43
CA ILE A 129 -0.07 -3.34 -14.31
C ILE A 129 -0.47 -1.86 -14.28
N ILE A 130 -1.06 -1.37 -15.38
CA ILE A 130 -1.37 0.06 -15.56
C ILE A 130 -2.80 0.40 -15.11
N ASP A 131 -3.74 -0.56 -15.18
CA ASP A 131 -5.12 -0.35 -14.74
C ASP A 131 -5.18 -0.16 -13.22
N GLU A 132 -5.41 1.07 -12.79
CA GLU A 132 -5.57 1.45 -11.38
C GLU A 132 -6.67 0.64 -10.70
N ASN A 133 -7.81 0.38 -11.36
CA ASN A 133 -8.90 -0.39 -10.76
C ASN A 133 -8.48 -1.84 -10.54
N GLN A 134 -7.68 -2.41 -11.45
CA GLN A 134 -7.08 -3.73 -11.28
C GLN A 134 -6.13 -3.75 -10.08
N VAL A 135 -5.21 -2.80 -9.99
CA VAL A 135 -4.25 -2.74 -8.87
C VAL A 135 -4.98 -2.55 -7.54
N ARG A 136 -5.98 -1.66 -7.46
CA ARG A 136 -6.80 -1.48 -6.25
C ARG A 136 -7.48 -2.76 -5.79
N ARG A 137 -8.09 -3.52 -6.71
CA ARG A 137 -8.71 -4.82 -6.39
C ARG A 137 -7.67 -5.82 -5.90
N MET A 138 -6.53 -5.91 -6.58
CA MET A 138 -5.44 -6.81 -6.18
C MET A 138 -4.90 -6.47 -4.79
N THR A 139 -4.62 -5.20 -4.52
CA THR A 139 -4.18 -4.71 -3.20
C THR A 139 -5.22 -5.03 -2.12
N TYR A 140 -6.50 -4.76 -2.38
CA TYR A 140 -7.59 -5.07 -1.43
C TYR A 140 -7.69 -6.57 -1.13
N HIS A 141 -7.75 -7.43 -2.17
CA HIS A 141 -7.85 -8.87 -1.98
C HIS A 141 -6.61 -9.46 -1.29
N LEU A 142 -5.42 -8.93 -1.57
CA LEU A 142 -4.20 -9.32 -0.88
C LEU A 142 -4.31 -8.99 0.61
N CYS A 143 -4.56 -7.72 0.96
CA CYS A 143 -4.70 -7.27 2.34
C CYS A 143 -5.80 -8.04 3.09
N MET A 144 -6.99 -8.19 2.49
CA MET A 144 -8.09 -8.92 3.11
C MET A 144 -7.72 -10.37 3.41
N SER A 145 -7.08 -11.06 2.47
CA SER A 145 -6.70 -12.46 2.67
C SER A 145 -5.60 -12.63 3.73
N LEU A 146 -4.61 -11.73 3.76
CA LEU A 146 -3.45 -11.84 4.63
C LEU A 146 -3.60 -11.20 6.01
N LEU A 147 -4.47 -10.21 6.15
CA LEU A 147 -4.57 -9.41 7.38
C LEU A 147 -5.97 -9.44 7.98
N GLY A 148 -6.95 -9.94 7.22
CA GLY A 148 -8.37 -9.96 7.61
C GLY A 148 -9.10 -8.68 7.22
N GLU A 149 -10.44 -8.74 7.28
CA GLU A 149 -11.33 -7.67 6.81
C GLU A 149 -11.17 -6.38 7.63
N THR A 150 -11.05 -6.50 8.96
CA THR A 150 -11.04 -5.34 9.87
C THR A 150 -9.67 -4.67 10.01
N HIS A 151 -8.61 -5.22 9.42
CA HIS A 151 -7.27 -4.67 9.56
C HIS A 151 -7.13 -3.30 8.84
N PRO A 152 -6.42 -2.31 9.41
CA PRO A 152 -6.32 -0.97 8.81
C PRO A 152 -5.84 -0.96 7.34
N SER A 153 -4.88 -1.81 6.96
CA SER A 153 -4.44 -1.94 5.57
C SER A 153 -5.57 -2.37 4.63
N THR A 154 -6.43 -3.30 5.07
CA THR A 154 -7.58 -3.78 4.28
C THR A 154 -8.61 -2.68 4.13
N GLN A 155 -8.92 -1.99 5.22
CA GLN A 155 -9.87 -0.87 5.21
C GLN A 155 -9.39 0.27 4.31
N MET A 156 -8.10 0.61 4.36
CA MET A 156 -7.52 1.64 3.47
C MET A 156 -7.50 1.21 2.01
N ALA A 157 -7.20 -0.05 1.71
CA ALA A 157 -7.25 -0.56 0.34
C ALA A 157 -8.68 -0.51 -0.23
N ARG A 158 -9.69 -0.79 0.60
CA ARG A 158 -11.11 -0.74 0.22
C ARG A 158 -11.63 0.68 0.04
N TYR A 159 -11.42 1.55 1.04
CA TYR A 159 -12.08 2.86 1.14
C TYR A 159 -11.18 4.05 0.81
N GLN A 160 -9.90 3.82 0.50
CA GLN A 160 -8.84 4.83 0.35
C GLN A 160 -8.36 5.41 1.71
N PRO A 161 -7.08 5.84 1.81
CA PRO A 161 -6.51 6.32 3.07
C PRO A 161 -7.25 7.48 3.73
N TRP A 162 -7.75 8.44 2.96
CA TRP A 162 -8.43 9.66 3.45
C TRP A 162 -9.86 9.43 3.95
N LYS A 163 -10.49 8.30 3.62
CA LYS A 163 -11.76 7.89 4.27
C LYS A 163 -11.51 7.23 5.62
N VAL A 164 -10.34 6.60 5.80
CA VAL A 164 -9.94 5.95 7.06
C VAL A 164 -9.28 6.94 8.02
N PHE A 165 -8.56 7.93 7.48
CA PHE A 165 -7.90 9.00 8.23
C PHE A 165 -8.39 10.37 7.72
N PRO A 166 -9.58 10.83 8.13
CA PRO A 166 -10.14 12.11 7.70
C PRO A 166 -9.23 13.29 8.02
N GLU A 167 -8.36 13.17 9.01
CA GLU A 167 -7.42 14.22 9.40
C GLU A 167 -6.43 14.55 8.27
N LEU A 168 -6.17 13.62 7.33
CA LEU A 168 -5.37 13.90 6.13
C LEU A 168 -5.98 14.98 5.25
N GLN A 169 -7.30 15.17 5.28
CA GLN A 169 -8.01 16.20 4.53
C GLN A 169 -7.81 17.59 5.14
N LEU A 170 -7.55 17.67 6.46
CA LEU A 170 -7.33 18.94 7.17
C LEU A 170 -5.95 19.56 6.87
N TYR A 171 -5.02 18.76 6.36
CA TYR A 171 -3.65 19.19 6.03
C TYR A 171 -3.44 19.36 4.53
N GLN A 172 -4.50 19.66 3.77
CA GLN A 172 -4.42 19.99 2.34
C GLN A 172 -3.50 21.19 2.10
N SER A 173 -2.24 20.90 1.81
CA SER A 173 -1.26 21.85 1.30
C SER A 173 -1.00 21.52 -0.17
N SER A 174 -1.10 22.54 -1.03
CA SER A 174 -0.73 22.45 -2.44
C SER A 174 0.78 22.61 -2.68
N THR A 175 1.57 22.87 -1.63
CA THR A 175 3.00 23.08 -1.78
C THR A 175 3.72 21.77 -2.11
N VAL A 176 4.41 21.76 -3.25
CA VAL A 176 5.40 20.75 -3.61
C VAL A 176 6.75 21.29 -3.20
N GLU A 177 7.52 20.51 -2.45
CA GLU A 177 8.92 20.86 -2.20
C GLU A 177 9.80 20.08 -3.18
N ASN A 178 10.80 20.77 -3.74
CA ASN A 178 11.76 20.15 -4.68
C ASN A 178 12.76 19.22 -3.97
N ASN A 179 12.76 19.21 -2.64
CA ASN A 179 13.60 18.33 -1.85
C ASN A 179 13.03 16.91 -1.85
N PHE A 180 13.90 15.94 -2.15
CA PHE A 180 13.59 14.53 -2.09
C PHE A 180 14.63 13.80 -1.24
N GLU A 181 14.22 12.70 -0.63
CA GLU A 181 15.05 11.85 0.22
C GLU A 181 15.11 10.44 -0.39
N ILE A 182 16.30 9.97 -0.74
CA ILE A 182 16.52 8.61 -1.22
C ILE A 182 16.76 7.68 -0.03
N ILE A 183 15.97 6.62 0.08
CA ILE A 183 16.16 5.60 1.12
C ILE A 183 17.27 4.65 0.69
N LYS A 184 18.48 4.87 1.22
CA LYS A 184 19.73 4.17 0.83
C LYS A 184 19.73 2.65 1.10
N ASN A 185 18.80 2.16 1.91
CA ASN A 185 18.75 0.77 2.38
C ASN A 185 17.49 0.01 1.96
N PHE A 186 16.90 0.35 0.82
CA PHE A 186 15.67 -0.25 0.32
C PHE A 186 15.94 -1.37 -0.69
N ASP A 187 15.09 -2.42 -0.68
CA ASP A 187 15.16 -3.60 -1.56
C ASP A 187 16.52 -4.32 -1.52
N LYS A 188 17.07 -4.48 -0.31
CA LYS A 188 18.44 -4.96 -0.11
C LYS A 188 18.63 -6.47 -0.03
N THR A 189 17.58 -7.27 -0.03
CA THR A 189 17.71 -8.73 -0.13
C THR A 189 18.04 -9.12 -1.56
N THR A 190 19.32 -9.01 -1.92
CA THR A 190 19.90 -9.94 -2.89
C THR A 190 19.73 -11.34 -2.33
N GLN A 191 19.22 -12.25 -3.15
CA GLN A 191 19.07 -13.66 -2.85
C GLN A 191 20.32 -14.16 -2.10
N SER A 192 20.14 -14.74 -0.90
CA SER A 192 21.11 -15.69 -0.42
C SER A 192 21.16 -16.78 -1.48
N TYR A 193 22.20 -16.78 -2.32
CA TYR A 193 22.52 -17.93 -3.14
C TYR A 193 22.48 -19.14 -2.21
N ILE A 194 21.56 -20.06 -2.47
CA ILE A 194 21.58 -21.38 -1.84
C ILE A 194 22.90 -22.00 -2.28
N ASN A 195 23.82 -22.17 -1.33
CA ASN A 195 24.95 -23.10 -1.46
C ASN A 195 24.46 -24.53 -1.18
#